data_AF-A0A2R6HD49-F1
#
_entry.id   AF-A0A2R6HD49-F1
#
_cell.length_a   1.000
_cell.length_b   1.000
_cell.length_c   1.000
_cell.angle_alpha   90.00
_cell.angle_beta   90.00
_cell.angle_gamma   90.00
#
_symmetry.space_group_name_H-M   'P 1'
#
loop_
_entity.id
_entity.type
_entity.pdbx_description
1 polymer ?
#
loop_
_entity_poly.entity_id
_entity_poly.type
_entity_poly.pdbx_seq_one_letter_code
_entity_poly.pdbx_strand_id
1 'polypeptide(L)'
;MNWRENWRIGLLVVFVLASVVVLFAPVGALGADAGPDGGADNGTGAAGLTNLQYGLDLSGGTRVRAPLVGLTAEDVNVTQRNDGNVTRAVAEEFGLTTGDVQARPGNGSAGTVEVFSRNVTQQEFANALQAAGLDAQADGIRQGVTRATLDQAVQVLQNKLSASGLSGATVQTVSGTGRTFILVEVPNQNRSTVLDRIGDQGRVQTVASFPVERPKPDYCQGPIGQGADNATGGANATANGSTVTTTANRSAATATANGSGGTSQQGGTALCNVTVLPDQQAFGDISPVTRDRNGQPVVPVTLTADAATDFQEAMRRYGFADPNNASTCRFGQAPGHCLLTVRDGGVVYSAGVRQDLAQSFRNGDFVRDPAYQTSATNFSEAQQLRIDLQAGALPAPLDVQGEGTTQYILPSLASEFKTFSLVTGVIAVFAVAITVFIRYREPKVAAPMVVTALSEVVILLGFAAAVGLALDLSHIAGFIAVIGTGVDDLVIIADEILQNDVRTGRVFKSRFRKAFWVIGAAAATTVLAMAPLAVLSLGDLRGFAIVTIVGVLIGVLITRPAYGDVLRNLITED
;
A
#
# COMPACT_ATOMS: atom_id res chain seq x y z
N MET A 1 12.03 -47.28 -21.69
CA MET A 1 11.25 -46.70 -20.57
C MET A 1 9.86 -46.38 -21.08
N ASN A 2 8.84 -47.14 -20.69
CA ASN A 2 7.47 -46.93 -21.18
C ASN A 2 6.91 -45.61 -20.61
N TRP A 3 6.85 -44.57 -21.44
CA TRP A 3 6.39 -43.23 -21.05
C TRP A 3 4.98 -43.23 -20.42
N ARG A 4 4.10 -44.13 -20.90
CA ARG A 4 2.73 -44.28 -20.39
C ARG A 4 2.65 -44.82 -18.97
N GLU A 5 3.65 -45.58 -18.51
CA GLU A 5 3.66 -46.19 -17.18
C GLU A 5 4.35 -45.32 -16.14
N ASN A 6 5.28 -44.45 -16.56
CA ASN A 6 6.07 -43.58 -15.68
C ASN A 6 5.69 -42.09 -15.79
N TRP A 7 4.50 -41.78 -16.32
CA TRP A 7 4.04 -40.40 -16.52
C TRP A 7 4.11 -39.56 -15.23
N ARG A 8 3.83 -40.14 -14.06
CA ARG A 8 3.89 -39.42 -12.77
C ARG A 8 5.30 -39.02 -12.38
N ILE A 9 6.29 -39.86 -12.68
CA ILE A 9 7.72 -39.54 -12.51
C ILE A 9 8.11 -38.41 -13.47
N GLY A 10 7.66 -38.48 -14.72
CA GLY A 10 7.84 -37.41 -15.70
C GLY A 10 7.23 -36.09 -15.23
N LEU A 11 6.02 -36.14 -14.66
CA LEU A 11 5.34 -34.97 -14.09
C LEU A 11 6.12 -34.37 -12.92
N LEU A 12 6.65 -35.19 -11.99
CA LEU A 12 7.52 -34.70 -10.91
C LEU A 12 8.77 -34.00 -11.47
N VAL A 13 9.44 -34.59 -12.45
CA VAL A 13 10.62 -33.97 -13.08
C VAL A 13 10.26 -32.64 -13.74
N VAL A 14 9.13 -32.56 -14.44
CA VAL A 14 8.64 -31.30 -15.05
C VAL A 14 8.41 -30.24 -13.99
N PHE A 15 7.74 -30.57 -12.88
CA PHE A 15 7.50 -29.62 -11.79
C PHE A 15 8.80 -29.17 -11.14
N VAL A 16 9.74 -30.08 -10.85
CA VAL A 16 11.04 -29.71 -10.30
C VAL A 16 11.81 -28.78 -11.24
N LEU A 17 11.86 -29.10 -12.54
CA LEU A 17 12.54 -28.26 -13.52
C LEU A 17 11.86 -26.89 -13.66
N ALA A 18 10.53 -26.85 -13.73
CA ALA A 18 9.78 -25.60 -13.75
C ALA A 18 10.06 -24.75 -12.50
N SER A 19 10.07 -25.37 -11.32
CA SER A 19 10.39 -24.70 -10.06
C SER A 19 11.83 -24.18 -10.02
N VAL A 20 12.81 -24.95 -10.50
CA VAL A 20 14.20 -24.48 -10.64
C VAL A 20 14.28 -23.30 -11.61
N VAL A 21 13.60 -23.36 -12.74
CA VAL A 21 13.53 -22.24 -13.69
C VAL A 21 12.92 -21.01 -13.01
N VAL A 22 11.79 -21.12 -12.33
CA VAL A 22 11.19 -19.97 -11.63
C VAL A 22 12.09 -19.43 -10.52
N LEU A 23 12.86 -20.29 -9.85
CA LEU A 23 13.71 -19.90 -8.74
C LEU A 23 14.99 -19.18 -9.19
N PHE A 24 15.53 -19.50 -10.38
CA PHE A 24 16.83 -19.01 -10.84
C PHE A 24 16.77 -18.20 -12.15
N ALA A 25 15.67 -18.23 -12.90
CA ALA A 25 15.59 -17.50 -14.17
C ALA A 25 15.44 -15.99 -13.90
N PRO A 26 16.12 -15.14 -14.69
CA PRO A 26 15.90 -13.71 -14.64
C PRO A 26 14.46 -13.40 -15.05
N VAL A 27 13.78 -12.61 -14.24
CA VAL A 27 12.32 -12.36 -14.29
C VAL A 27 11.84 -11.87 -15.68
N GLY A 28 12.71 -11.29 -16.51
CA GLY A 28 12.41 -10.87 -17.89
C GLY A 28 12.46 -11.97 -18.98
N ALA A 29 12.96 -13.17 -18.70
CA ALA A 29 13.15 -14.22 -19.72
C ALA A 29 11.93 -15.13 -19.95
N LEU A 30 10.91 -15.07 -19.08
CA LEU A 30 9.80 -16.04 -19.08
C LEU A 30 8.45 -15.48 -19.57
N GLY A 31 8.38 -14.21 -19.98
CA GLY A 31 7.20 -13.65 -20.66
C GLY A 31 5.88 -13.73 -19.87
N ALA A 32 5.95 -13.94 -18.55
CA ALA A 32 4.81 -13.72 -17.66
C ALA A 32 4.82 -12.24 -17.32
N ASP A 33 3.71 -11.55 -17.61
CA ASP A 33 3.49 -10.16 -17.25
C ASP A 33 3.86 -9.96 -15.77
N ALA A 34 5.05 -9.38 -15.55
CA ALA A 34 5.38 -8.82 -14.27
C ALA A 34 4.31 -7.76 -13.98
N GLY A 35 3.67 -7.85 -12.81
CA GLY A 35 2.96 -6.70 -12.27
C GLY A 35 3.85 -5.45 -12.33
N PRO A 36 3.28 -4.23 -12.31
CA PRO A 36 3.93 -3.02 -12.80
C PRO A 36 5.19 -2.53 -12.05
N ASP A 37 5.75 -3.32 -11.12
CA ASP A 37 6.88 -2.95 -10.26
C ASP A 37 8.22 -3.65 -10.60
N GLY A 38 8.35 -4.20 -11.81
CA GLY A 38 9.60 -4.77 -12.31
C GLY A 38 10.61 -3.70 -12.77
N GLY A 39 11.07 -2.84 -11.85
CA GLY A 39 12.11 -1.85 -12.11
C GLY A 39 13.42 -2.50 -12.54
N ALA A 40 13.86 -2.21 -13.76
CA ALA A 40 15.18 -2.56 -14.27
C ALA A 40 16.25 -1.76 -13.50
N ASP A 41 16.77 -2.33 -12.42
CA ASP A 41 17.91 -1.75 -11.70
C ASP A 41 19.22 -2.21 -12.36
N ASN A 42 19.80 -1.33 -13.18
CA ASN A 42 21.17 -1.42 -13.68
C ASN A 42 22.12 -0.88 -12.60
N GLY A 43 22.24 -1.62 -11.50
CA GLY A 43 23.09 -1.27 -10.36
C GLY A 43 23.94 -2.47 -9.94
N THR A 44 25.25 -2.38 -10.16
CA THR A 44 26.24 -3.37 -9.70
C THR A 44 26.27 -3.44 -8.16
N GLY A 45 25.46 -4.34 -7.59
CA GLY A 45 25.40 -4.61 -6.15
C GLY A 45 24.62 -5.90 -5.86
N ALA A 46 25.27 -7.05 -6.05
CA ALA A 46 24.81 -8.40 -5.66
C ALA A 46 23.32 -8.70 -5.95
N ALA A 47 22.97 -8.82 -7.24
CA ALA A 47 21.73 -9.50 -7.64
C ALA A 47 21.68 -10.89 -6.98
N GLY A 48 20.66 -11.14 -6.16
CA GLY A 48 20.46 -12.44 -5.54
C GLY A 48 20.45 -13.53 -6.61
N LEU A 49 21.17 -14.63 -6.37
CA LEU A 49 21.19 -15.78 -7.27
C LEU A 49 19.79 -16.41 -7.44
N THR A 50 18.82 -16.06 -6.60
CA THR A 50 17.47 -16.62 -6.58
C THR A 50 16.41 -15.53 -6.63
N ASN A 51 15.25 -15.86 -7.19
CA ASN A 51 14.04 -15.03 -7.23
C ASN A 51 13.21 -15.15 -5.92
N LEU A 52 13.86 -15.50 -4.81
CA LEU A 52 13.19 -15.62 -3.50
C LEU A 52 13.14 -14.27 -2.82
N GLN A 53 11.95 -13.86 -2.41
CA GLN A 53 11.74 -12.68 -1.59
C GLN A 53 11.81 -13.08 -0.11
N TYR A 54 12.39 -12.22 0.72
CA TYR A 54 12.53 -12.43 2.15
C TYR A 54 11.72 -11.37 2.89
N GLY A 55 10.92 -11.81 3.85
CA GLY A 55 10.14 -10.94 4.71
C GLY A 55 10.99 -10.27 5.80
N LEU A 56 10.35 -9.47 6.63
CA LEU A 56 11.02 -8.64 7.65
C LEU A 56 11.79 -9.46 8.68
N ASP A 57 11.38 -10.69 8.97
CA ASP A 57 12.10 -11.52 9.93
C ASP A 57 13.48 -11.95 9.43
N LEU A 58 13.64 -12.03 8.09
CA LEU A 58 14.86 -12.51 7.43
C LEU A 58 15.65 -11.41 6.71
N SER A 59 15.04 -10.25 6.46
CA SER A 59 15.70 -9.05 5.91
C SER A 59 15.85 -7.89 6.89
N GLY A 60 15.06 -7.86 7.97
CA GLY A 60 14.96 -6.71 8.85
C GLY A 60 14.18 -5.58 8.18
N GLY A 61 13.89 -4.53 8.95
CA GLY A 61 13.11 -3.38 8.48
C GLY A 61 11.99 -3.02 9.44
N THR A 62 11.01 -2.27 8.94
CA THR A 62 9.93 -1.72 9.75
C THR A 62 8.59 -2.25 9.30
N ARG A 63 7.80 -2.70 10.28
CA ARG A 63 6.38 -3.03 10.15
C ARG A 63 5.56 -1.94 10.85
N VAL A 64 4.59 -1.35 10.17
CA VAL A 64 3.63 -0.41 10.73
C VAL A 64 2.24 -0.99 10.55
N ARG A 65 1.49 -1.10 11.64
CA ARG A 65 0.08 -1.51 11.62
C ARG A 65 -0.74 -0.39 12.24
N ALA A 66 -1.58 0.28 11.44
CA ALA A 66 -2.35 1.44 11.89
C ALA A 66 -3.75 1.44 11.27
N PRO A 67 -4.81 1.79 12.02
CA PRO A 67 -6.12 2.05 11.43
C PRO A 67 -6.14 3.43 10.76
N LEU A 68 -7.11 3.65 9.88
CA LEU A 68 -7.44 4.98 9.40
C LEU A 68 -8.36 5.69 10.41
N VAL A 69 -8.12 6.98 10.61
CA VAL A 69 -8.98 7.83 11.43
C VAL A 69 -10.29 8.06 10.69
N GLY A 70 -11.40 7.69 11.31
CA GLY A 70 -12.70 8.14 10.85
C GLY A 70 -13.89 7.46 11.53
N LEU A 71 -15.07 8.01 11.24
CA LEU A 71 -16.37 7.44 11.56
C LEU A 71 -17.15 7.24 10.26
N THR A 72 -17.94 6.19 10.18
CA THR A 72 -18.80 5.87 9.03
C THR A 72 -20.24 5.78 9.50
N ALA A 73 -21.11 6.58 8.89
CA ALA A 73 -22.56 6.35 8.90
C ALA A 73 -22.91 5.49 7.68
N GLU A 74 -23.49 4.33 7.93
CA GLU A 74 -24.00 3.42 6.90
C GLU A 74 -25.51 3.59 6.80
N ASP A 75 -26.08 3.14 5.69
CA ASP A 75 -27.52 3.16 5.43
C ASP A 75 -28.20 4.54 5.42
N VAL A 76 -27.47 5.59 5.03
CA VAL A 76 -27.98 6.97 4.94
C VAL A 76 -28.45 7.32 3.52
N ASN A 77 -29.46 8.19 3.40
CA ASN A 77 -30.07 8.56 2.11
C ASN A 77 -29.21 9.58 1.32
N VAL A 78 -28.05 9.11 0.85
CA VAL A 78 -27.16 9.84 -0.05
C VAL A 78 -27.38 9.39 -1.49
N THR A 79 -27.56 10.37 -2.36
CA THR A 79 -27.81 10.24 -3.80
C THR A 79 -26.78 11.08 -4.56
N GLN A 80 -26.61 10.82 -5.85
CA GLN A 80 -25.75 11.63 -6.73
C GLN A 80 -26.15 13.11 -6.83
N ARG A 81 -27.34 13.48 -6.32
CA ARG A 81 -27.83 14.87 -6.35
C ARG A 81 -27.55 15.64 -5.07
N ASN A 82 -27.36 14.96 -3.95
CA ASN A 82 -27.22 15.60 -2.63
C ASN A 82 -25.88 15.29 -1.95
N ASP A 83 -25.07 14.36 -2.45
CA ASP A 83 -23.76 14.02 -1.91
C ASP A 83 -22.86 15.23 -1.66
N GLY A 84 -22.71 16.13 -2.65
CA GLY A 84 -21.90 17.35 -2.49
C GLY A 84 -22.46 18.32 -1.46
N ASN A 85 -23.78 18.39 -1.30
CA ASN A 85 -24.42 19.24 -0.28
C ASN A 85 -24.28 18.65 1.12
N VAL A 86 -24.42 17.33 1.25
CA VAL A 86 -24.21 16.60 2.51
C VAL A 86 -22.76 16.76 2.97
N THR A 87 -21.80 16.48 2.09
CA THR A 87 -20.37 16.66 2.39
C THR A 87 -20.08 18.05 2.91
N ARG A 88 -20.60 19.09 2.23
CA ARG A 88 -20.38 20.48 2.61
C ARG A 88 -21.03 20.83 3.95
N ALA A 89 -22.30 20.47 4.14
CA ALA A 89 -23.03 20.78 5.37
C ALA A 89 -22.37 20.14 6.60
N VAL A 90 -21.95 18.88 6.49
CA VAL A 90 -21.25 18.17 7.58
C VAL A 90 -19.86 18.76 7.82
N ALA A 91 -19.12 19.11 6.76
CA ALA A 91 -17.80 19.73 6.92
C ALA A 91 -17.90 21.10 7.61
N GLU A 92 -18.87 21.92 7.23
CA GLU A 92 -19.13 23.24 7.82
C GLU A 92 -19.49 23.15 9.31
N GLU A 93 -20.28 22.15 9.72
CA GLU A 93 -20.66 21.93 11.12
C GLU A 93 -19.43 21.73 12.04
N PHE A 94 -18.39 21.09 11.51
CA PHE A 94 -17.16 20.79 12.27
C PHE A 94 -16.00 21.74 11.97
N GLY A 95 -16.19 22.72 11.08
CA GLY A 95 -15.09 23.57 10.59
C GLY A 95 -13.99 22.78 9.88
N LEU A 96 -14.36 21.69 9.21
CA LEU A 96 -13.46 20.82 8.45
C LEU A 96 -13.43 21.22 6.97
N THR A 97 -12.44 20.73 6.22
CA THR A 97 -12.44 20.87 4.77
C THR A 97 -13.39 19.84 4.15
N THR A 98 -13.90 20.13 2.95
CA THR A 98 -14.73 19.16 2.21
C THR A 98 -13.99 17.87 1.88
N GLY A 99 -12.66 17.85 1.91
CA GLY A 99 -11.84 16.65 1.76
C GLY A 99 -11.71 15.80 3.02
N ASP A 100 -12.23 16.24 4.16
CA ASP A 100 -12.25 15.47 5.42
C ASP A 100 -13.62 14.80 5.68
N VAL A 101 -14.56 14.96 4.74
CA VAL A 101 -15.87 14.34 4.76
C VAL A 101 -16.12 13.70 3.39
N GLN A 102 -16.65 12.49 3.37
CA GLN A 102 -16.96 11.79 2.13
C GLN A 102 -18.37 11.22 2.19
N ALA A 103 -19.31 11.85 1.49
CA ALA A 103 -20.58 11.23 1.15
C ALA A 103 -20.41 10.37 -0.11
N ARG A 104 -20.89 9.12 -0.08
CA ARG A 104 -20.95 8.24 -1.25
C ARG A 104 -22.38 7.76 -1.47
N PRO A 105 -22.96 7.99 -2.66
CA PRO A 105 -24.27 7.46 -2.98
C PRO A 105 -24.24 5.94 -3.12
N GLY A 106 -25.27 5.28 -2.62
CA GLY A 106 -25.44 3.84 -2.81
C GLY A 106 -25.97 3.54 -4.21
N ASN A 107 -25.42 2.51 -4.87
CA ASN A 107 -25.84 2.12 -6.22
C ASN A 107 -27.03 1.14 -6.13
N GLY A 108 -28.22 1.68 -5.84
CA GLY A 108 -29.43 0.87 -5.56
C GLY A 108 -29.56 0.37 -4.12
N SER A 109 -28.59 0.67 -3.27
CA SER A 109 -28.62 0.51 -1.81
C SER A 109 -28.58 1.87 -1.13
N ALA A 110 -28.70 1.90 0.21
CA ALA A 110 -28.46 3.12 0.96
C ALA A 110 -26.97 3.53 0.89
N GLY A 111 -26.72 4.82 0.99
CA GLY A 111 -25.39 5.41 0.85
C GLY A 111 -24.62 5.44 2.17
N THR A 112 -23.41 5.99 2.12
CA THR A 112 -22.53 6.13 3.28
C THR A 112 -22.03 7.56 3.42
N VAL A 113 -21.83 8.03 4.65
CA VAL A 113 -21.08 9.26 4.90
C VAL A 113 -19.95 8.96 5.88
N GLU A 114 -18.75 9.37 5.54
CA GLU A 114 -17.57 9.25 6.40
C GLU A 114 -17.06 10.62 6.82
N VAL A 115 -16.54 10.73 8.04
CA VAL A 115 -15.79 11.90 8.53
C VAL A 115 -14.43 11.44 9.05
N PHE A 116 -13.36 12.11 8.62
CA PHE A 116 -11.97 11.71 8.84
C PHE A 116 -11.27 12.53 9.93
N SER A 117 -11.94 12.73 11.06
CA SER A 117 -11.43 13.55 12.18
C SER A 117 -11.40 12.77 13.49
N ARG A 118 -10.35 13.02 14.29
CA ARG A 118 -10.20 12.46 15.65
C ARG A 118 -11.05 13.20 16.69
N ASN A 119 -11.47 14.42 16.36
CA ASN A 119 -12.15 15.33 17.28
C ASN A 119 -13.68 15.29 17.14
N VAL A 120 -14.22 14.28 16.43
CA VAL A 120 -15.65 14.11 16.21
C VAL A 120 -16.10 12.82 16.90
N THR A 121 -17.11 12.92 17.75
CA THR A 121 -17.76 11.77 18.39
C THR A 121 -18.90 11.22 17.52
N GLN A 122 -19.33 9.97 17.79
CA GLN A 122 -20.49 9.38 17.10
C GLN A 122 -21.76 10.23 17.28
N GLN A 123 -21.99 10.77 18.49
CA GLN A 123 -23.17 11.58 18.74
C GLN A 123 -23.14 12.90 17.96
N GLU A 124 -21.99 13.59 17.96
CA GLU A 124 -21.82 14.83 17.20
C GLU A 124 -22.00 14.57 15.70
N PHE A 125 -21.42 13.49 15.18
CA PHE A 125 -21.57 13.14 13.77
C PHE A 125 -23.01 12.83 13.39
N ALA A 126 -23.76 12.10 14.24
CA ALA A 126 -25.20 11.88 14.02
C ALA A 126 -25.98 13.20 13.97
N ASN A 127 -25.70 14.13 14.88
CA ASN A 127 -26.36 15.43 14.93
C ASN A 127 -26.06 16.26 13.66
N ALA A 128 -24.82 16.24 13.16
CA ALA A 128 -24.43 16.92 11.93
C ALA A 128 -25.15 16.33 10.69
N LEU A 129 -25.29 15.00 10.64
CA LEU A 129 -26.04 14.33 9.57
C LEU A 129 -27.53 14.71 9.60
N GLN A 130 -28.14 14.81 10.80
CA GLN A 130 -29.51 15.29 10.97
C GLN A 130 -29.68 16.75 10.53
N ALA A 131 -28.72 17.61 10.86
CA ALA A 131 -28.70 19.00 10.39
C ALA A 131 -28.59 19.09 8.85
N ALA A 132 -27.89 18.14 8.22
CA ALA A 132 -27.82 17.99 6.77
C ALA A 132 -29.08 17.32 6.15
N GLY A 133 -30.09 16.98 6.94
CA GLY A 133 -31.35 16.40 6.49
C GLY A 133 -31.32 14.87 6.29
N LEU A 134 -30.34 14.18 6.88
CA LEU A 134 -30.23 12.72 6.85
C LEU A 134 -30.75 12.11 8.15
N ASP A 135 -31.46 10.99 8.05
CA ASP A 135 -31.86 10.21 9.22
C ASP A 135 -30.67 9.36 9.69
N ALA A 136 -30.08 9.73 10.82
CA ALA A 136 -28.91 9.07 11.39
C ALA A 136 -28.99 9.07 12.92
N GLN A 137 -28.56 7.98 13.54
CA GLN A 137 -28.49 7.82 14.98
C GLN A 137 -27.08 7.40 15.40
N ALA A 138 -26.69 7.71 16.64
CA ALA A 138 -25.32 7.49 17.12
C ALA A 138 -24.91 6.01 17.16
N ASP A 139 -25.86 5.12 17.42
CA ASP A 139 -25.70 3.66 17.39
C ASP A 139 -25.53 3.10 15.96
N GLY A 140 -26.04 3.80 14.95
CA GLY A 140 -25.81 3.50 13.53
C GLY A 140 -24.46 3.97 13.00
N ILE A 141 -23.64 4.66 13.79
CA ILE A 141 -22.33 5.16 13.36
C ILE A 141 -21.24 4.19 13.80
N ARG A 142 -20.55 3.60 12.83
CA ARG A 142 -19.45 2.67 13.05
C ARG A 142 -18.11 3.43 13.15
N GLN A 143 -17.22 2.96 14.02
CA GLN A 143 -15.83 3.41 14.01
C GLN A 143 -15.05 2.86 12.82
N GLY A 144 -14.11 3.67 12.33
CA GLY A 144 -13.32 3.38 11.16
C GLY A 144 -14.02 3.84 9.88
N VAL A 145 -13.44 3.43 8.77
CA VAL A 145 -13.84 3.82 7.41
C VAL A 145 -14.47 2.64 6.66
N THR A 146 -14.99 2.91 5.47
CA THR A 146 -15.50 1.94 4.49
C THR A 146 -14.36 1.19 3.80
N ARG A 147 -14.69 0.05 3.16
CA ARG A 147 -13.72 -0.73 2.37
C ARG A 147 -13.16 0.07 1.18
N ALA A 148 -13.99 0.87 0.52
CA ALA A 148 -13.55 1.73 -0.58
C ALA A 148 -12.45 2.71 -0.15
N THR A 149 -12.61 3.33 1.03
CA THR A 149 -11.60 4.22 1.62
C THR A 149 -10.31 3.48 1.98
N LEU A 150 -10.43 2.25 2.51
CA LEU A 150 -9.25 1.41 2.81
C LEU A 150 -8.49 1.02 1.54
N ASP A 151 -9.19 0.56 0.50
CA ASP A 151 -8.58 0.13 -0.76
C ASP A 151 -7.86 1.31 -1.43
N GLN A 152 -8.48 2.49 -1.44
CA GLN A 152 -7.85 3.72 -1.92
C GLN A 152 -6.61 4.09 -1.09
N ALA A 153 -6.68 4.01 0.24
CA ALA A 153 -5.53 4.29 1.10
C ALA A 153 -4.38 3.31 0.89
N VAL A 154 -4.67 2.01 0.72
CA VAL A 154 -3.65 0.99 0.40
C VAL A 154 -2.96 1.33 -0.92
N GLN A 155 -3.72 1.67 -1.95
CA GLN A 155 -3.17 2.04 -3.26
C GLN A 155 -2.29 3.29 -3.17
N VAL A 156 -2.75 4.34 -2.49
CA VAL A 156 -1.98 5.59 -2.31
C VAL A 156 -0.68 5.32 -1.54
N LEU A 157 -0.74 4.55 -0.45
CA LEU A 157 0.46 4.22 0.33
C LEU A 157 1.45 3.38 -0.47
N GLN A 158 0.97 2.38 -1.22
CA GLN A 158 1.82 1.57 -2.09
C GLN A 158 2.52 2.46 -3.13
N ASN A 159 1.76 3.33 -3.82
CA ASN A 159 2.31 4.26 -4.80
C ASN A 159 3.33 5.22 -4.18
N LYS A 160 3.04 5.76 -2.99
CA LYS A 160 3.90 6.69 -2.27
C LYS A 160 5.23 6.05 -1.88
N LEU A 161 5.19 4.81 -1.37
CA LEU A 161 6.38 4.05 -1.02
C LEU A 161 7.20 3.70 -2.25
N SER A 162 6.59 3.18 -3.32
CA SER A 162 7.26 2.89 -4.59
C SER A 162 7.92 4.15 -5.19
N ALA A 163 7.20 5.27 -5.26
CA ALA A 163 7.71 6.54 -5.80
C ALA A 163 8.84 7.15 -4.95
N SER A 164 8.92 6.79 -3.66
CA SER A 164 9.99 7.20 -2.74
C SER A 164 11.25 6.33 -2.79
N GLY A 165 11.29 5.33 -3.69
CA GLY A 165 12.40 4.38 -3.82
C GLY A 165 12.34 3.21 -2.84
N LEU A 166 11.18 2.99 -2.20
CA LEU A 166 10.92 1.88 -1.28
C LEU A 166 10.11 0.79 -1.98
N SER A 167 10.53 0.36 -3.18
CA SER A 167 9.79 -0.59 -4.04
C SER A 167 9.61 -1.99 -3.44
N GLY A 168 10.44 -2.38 -2.47
CA GLY A 168 10.27 -3.61 -1.71
C GLY A 168 9.20 -3.54 -0.62
N ALA A 169 8.52 -2.40 -0.46
CA ALA A 169 7.47 -2.23 0.52
C ALA A 169 6.18 -2.93 0.11
N THR A 170 5.50 -3.53 1.08
CA THR A 170 4.17 -4.12 0.89
C THR A 170 3.15 -3.40 1.76
N VAL A 171 1.98 -3.13 1.19
CA VAL A 171 0.85 -2.53 1.89
C VAL A 171 -0.38 -3.44 1.74
N GLN A 172 -0.99 -3.82 2.85
CA GLN A 172 -2.16 -4.70 2.85
C GLN A 172 -3.11 -4.38 4.00
N THR A 173 -4.40 -4.71 3.85
CA THR A 173 -5.35 -4.64 4.96
C THR A 173 -5.30 -5.91 5.80
N VAL A 174 -5.30 -5.75 7.13
CA VAL A 174 -5.47 -6.86 8.08
C VAL A 174 -6.65 -6.58 9.00
N SER A 175 -7.53 -7.57 9.13
CA SER A 175 -8.68 -7.48 10.04
C SER A 175 -8.34 -8.13 11.38
N GLY A 176 -8.57 -7.40 12.47
CA GLY A 176 -8.50 -7.88 13.86
C GLY A 176 -9.90 -7.94 14.48
N THR A 177 -9.97 -7.99 15.82
CA THR A 177 -11.19 -8.04 16.65
C THR A 177 -12.18 -6.90 16.36
N GLY A 178 -12.92 -6.97 15.26
CA GLY A 178 -13.91 -5.99 14.83
C GLY A 178 -13.35 -4.72 14.19
N ARG A 179 -12.05 -4.65 13.89
CA ARG A 179 -11.40 -3.46 13.29
C ARG A 179 -10.43 -3.85 12.19
N THR A 180 -10.35 -3.00 11.17
CA THR A 180 -9.44 -3.16 10.03
C THR A 180 -8.27 -2.20 10.16
N PHE A 181 -7.06 -2.71 9.94
CA PHE A 181 -5.80 -1.98 9.99
C PHE A 181 -5.14 -2.04 8.62
N ILE A 182 -4.37 -1.02 8.30
CA ILE A 182 -3.39 -1.06 7.23
C ILE A 182 -2.08 -1.56 7.82
N LEU A 183 -1.53 -2.61 7.22
CA LEU A 183 -0.22 -3.18 7.51
C LEU A 183 0.73 -2.76 6.39
N VAL A 184 1.75 -1.98 6.75
CA VAL A 184 2.84 -1.54 5.90
C VAL A 184 4.11 -2.25 6.35
N GLU A 185 4.79 -2.94 5.45
CA GLU A 185 6.07 -3.59 5.73
C GLU A 185 7.12 -3.05 4.77
N VAL A 186 8.21 -2.52 5.31
CA VAL A 186 9.28 -1.93 4.51
C VAL A 186 10.61 -2.58 4.91
N PRO A 187 11.16 -3.47 4.06
CA PRO A 187 12.39 -4.17 4.36
C PRO A 187 13.58 -3.22 4.36
N ASN A 188 14.57 -3.51 5.20
CA ASN A 188 15.83 -2.76 5.32
C ASN A 188 15.68 -1.25 5.62
N GLN A 189 14.51 -0.79 6.07
CA GLN A 189 14.26 0.60 6.42
C GLN A 189 14.01 0.78 7.92
N ASN A 190 14.49 1.89 8.45
CA ASN A 190 14.24 2.27 9.84
C ASN A 190 12.85 2.90 10.02
N ARG A 191 12.39 2.93 11.27
CA ARG A 191 11.06 3.44 11.63
C ARG A 191 10.85 4.88 11.17
N SER A 192 11.81 5.77 11.41
CA SER A 192 11.66 7.19 11.07
C SER A 192 11.48 7.43 9.57
N THR A 193 12.27 6.75 8.73
CA THR A 193 12.17 6.87 7.27
C THR A 193 10.81 6.41 6.78
N VAL A 194 10.28 5.31 7.34
CA VAL A 194 8.96 4.82 6.94
C VAL A 194 7.86 5.79 7.39
N LEU A 195 7.90 6.24 8.65
CA LEU A 195 6.88 7.15 9.19
C LEU A 195 6.88 8.51 8.49
N ASP A 196 8.04 9.04 8.10
CA ASP A 196 8.15 10.26 7.31
C ASP A 196 7.48 10.13 5.93
N ARG A 197 7.41 8.91 5.38
CA ARG A 197 6.76 8.64 4.09
C ARG A 197 5.27 8.33 4.20
N ILE A 198 4.79 7.75 5.30
CA ILE A 198 3.38 7.30 5.39
C ILE A 198 2.55 8.08 6.42
N GLY A 199 3.17 8.90 7.26
CA GLY A 199 2.49 9.64 8.33
C GLY A 199 1.67 10.82 7.83
N ASP A 200 2.15 11.50 6.78
CA ASP A 200 1.46 12.63 6.15
C ASP A 200 0.42 12.14 5.15
N GLN A 201 -0.73 12.83 5.10
CA GLN A 201 -1.72 12.58 4.05
C GLN A 201 -1.18 12.92 2.67
N GLY A 202 -0.35 13.96 2.55
CA GLY A 202 0.23 14.37 1.27
C GLY A 202 -0.81 15.04 0.37
N ARG A 203 -1.77 15.78 0.95
CA ARG A 203 -2.81 16.51 0.21
C ARG A 203 -2.21 17.75 -0.40
N VAL A 204 -2.17 17.81 -1.73
CA VAL A 204 -1.61 18.95 -2.47
C VAL A 204 -2.72 19.70 -3.17
N GLN A 205 -2.79 21.01 -2.93
CA GLN A 205 -3.75 21.92 -3.51
C GLN A 205 -3.05 23.10 -4.16
N THR A 206 -3.65 23.66 -5.21
CA THR A 206 -3.24 24.96 -5.76
C THR A 206 -4.27 26.01 -5.37
N VAL A 207 -3.80 27.07 -4.70
CA VAL A 207 -4.65 28.17 -4.21
C VAL A 207 -4.25 29.46 -4.92
N ALA A 208 -5.22 30.11 -5.54
CA ALA A 208 -5.09 31.43 -6.13
C ALA A 208 -5.34 32.49 -5.05
N SER A 209 -4.30 33.26 -4.71
CA SER A 209 -4.38 34.40 -3.79
C SER A 209 -4.27 35.70 -4.58
N PHE A 210 -5.24 36.59 -4.46
CA PHE A 210 -5.28 37.81 -5.27
C PHE A 210 -6.00 38.99 -4.59
N PRO A 211 -5.60 40.23 -4.90
CA PRO A 211 -6.20 41.44 -4.35
C PRO A 211 -7.60 41.71 -4.92
N VAL A 212 -8.50 42.24 -4.08
CA VAL A 212 -9.82 42.76 -4.46
C VAL A 212 -10.07 44.13 -3.82
N GLU A 213 -10.48 45.10 -4.63
CA GLU A 213 -10.75 46.48 -4.18
C GLU A 213 -12.05 46.62 -3.37
N ARG A 214 -13.03 45.73 -3.63
CA ARG A 214 -14.29 45.63 -2.88
C ARG A 214 -14.70 44.17 -2.76
N PRO A 215 -14.30 43.45 -1.69
CA PRO A 215 -14.69 42.07 -1.52
C PRO A 215 -16.22 41.97 -1.39
N LYS A 216 -16.88 41.41 -2.39
CA LYS A 216 -18.21 40.80 -2.22
C LYS A 216 -18.00 39.33 -1.83
N PRO A 217 -18.79 38.75 -0.91
CA PRO A 217 -18.63 37.35 -0.48
C PRO A 217 -18.55 36.38 -1.66
N ASP A 218 -19.38 36.60 -2.69
CA ASP A 218 -19.48 35.76 -3.88
C ASP A 218 -18.23 35.81 -4.81
N TYR A 219 -17.37 36.82 -4.67
CA TYR A 219 -16.18 37.00 -5.52
C TYR A 219 -14.99 36.16 -5.07
N CYS A 220 -14.84 35.93 -3.76
CA CYS A 220 -13.86 35.00 -3.22
C CYS A 220 -14.39 33.54 -3.20
N GLN A 221 -15.56 33.28 -3.79
CA GLN A 221 -16.10 31.93 -3.96
C GLN A 221 -15.74 31.39 -5.35
N GLY A 222 -15.13 30.21 -5.40
CA GLY A 222 -14.73 29.46 -6.60
C GLY A 222 -15.88 29.26 -7.62
N PRO A 223 -15.65 29.17 -8.95
CA PRO A 223 -16.66 28.72 -9.91
C PRO A 223 -16.79 27.19 -9.98
N ILE A 224 -16.83 26.43 -8.88
CA ILE A 224 -17.26 25.02 -8.91
C ILE A 224 -17.53 24.57 -7.48
N GLY A 225 -18.80 24.49 -7.06
CA GLY A 225 -19.29 23.64 -5.96
C GLY A 225 -18.52 23.58 -4.62
N GLN A 226 -17.59 24.46 -4.32
CA GLN A 226 -16.71 24.39 -3.16
C GLN A 226 -16.60 25.81 -2.59
N GLY A 227 -17.22 25.97 -1.41
CA GLY A 227 -17.11 27.19 -0.62
C GLY A 227 -15.67 27.42 -0.21
N ALA A 228 -15.30 28.68 -0.07
CA ALA A 228 -13.95 29.11 0.28
C ALA A 228 -13.43 28.35 1.51
N ASP A 229 -12.41 27.50 1.31
CA ASP A 229 -11.56 27.02 2.40
C ASP A 229 -10.93 28.26 3.02
N ASN A 230 -11.42 28.63 4.19
CA ASN A 230 -10.90 29.75 4.95
C ASN A 230 -9.51 29.35 5.43
N ALA A 231 -8.48 29.66 4.63
CA ALA A 231 -7.08 29.49 4.99
C ALA A 231 -6.76 30.40 6.18
N THR A 232 -7.17 30.00 7.38
CA THR A 232 -6.64 30.50 8.65
C THR A 232 -5.25 29.89 8.84
N GLY A 233 -4.31 30.35 8.02
CA GLY A 233 -2.89 30.08 8.16
C GLY A 233 -2.19 31.40 8.44
N GLY A 234 -2.07 31.76 9.73
CA GLY A 234 -1.09 32.77 10.13
C GLY A 234 0.27 32.32 9.64
N ALA A 235 0.89 33.12 8.78
CA ALA A 235 2.24 32.86 8.30
C ALA A 235 3.22 32.91 9.48
N ASN A 236 3.66 31.74 9.95
CA ASN A 236 4.94 31.61 10.65
C ASN A 236 5.95 31.08 9.62
N ALA A 237 6.62 32.02 8.96
CA ALA A 237 7.84 31.73 8.22
C ALA A 237 8.94 31.42 9.25
N THR A 238 9.28 30.14 9.40
CA THR A 238 10.41 29.72 10.24
C THR A 238 11.71 29.97 9.49
N ALA A 239 12.28 31.17 9.63
CA ALA A 239 13.67 31.43 9.31
C ALA A 239 14.54 31.00 10.50
N ASN A 240 15.38 29.98 10.34
CA ASN A 240 16.25 29.48 11.41
C ASN A 240 17.64 30.15 11.34
N GLY A 241 18.11 30.66 12.49
CA GLY A 241 19.54 30.92 12.75
C GLY A 241 19.95 32.37 13.04
N SER A 242 19.63 32.89 14.24
CA SER A 242 20.57 33.69 15.06
C SER A 242 19.88 34.15 16.35
N THR A 243 20.37 33.68 17.49
CA THR A 243 20.05 34.19 18.83
C THR A 243 20.51 35.64 18.94
N VAL A 244 19.57 36.59 18.98
CA VAL A 244 19.83 37.96 19.45
C VAL A 244 18.74 38.35 20.44
N THR A 245 19.16 38.48 21.69
CA THR A 245 18.37 39.00 22.81
C THR A 245 18.17 40.50 22.62
N THR A 246 16.95 40.95 22.36
CA THR A 246 16.55 42.36 22.61
C THR A 246 15.13 42.44 23.17
N THR A 247 15.08 42.86 24.43
CA THR A 247 13.91 43.26 25.19
C THR A 247 13.23 44.48 24.56
N ALA A 248 11.93 44.40 24.20
CA ALA A 248 11.08 45.57 24.01
C ALA A 248 9.57 45.26 24.13
N ASN A 249 8.97 45.85 25.16
CA ASN A 249 7.56 46.25 25.37
C ASN A 249 6.39 45.43 24.78
N ARG A 250 5.67 44.76 25.69
CA ARG A 250 4.25 44.40 25.55
C ARG A 250 3.36 45.62 25.77
N SER A 251 2.65 46.05 24.74
CA SER A 251 1.37 46.79 24.87
C SER A 251 0.59 46.84 23.54
N ALA A 252 -0.68 46.42 23.60
CA ALA A 252 -1.76 46.53 22.60
C ALA A 252 -1.64 45.65 21.33
N ALA A 253 -2.63 44.88 20.87
CA ALA A 253 -4.02 44.68 21.30
C ALA A 253 -4.51 43.28 20.86
N THR A 254 -5.21 42.64 21.79
CA THR A 254 -6.11 41.50 21.60
C THR A 254 -7.27 41.90 20.70
N ALA A 255 -7.59 41.12 19.66
CA ALA A 255 -8.88 41.22 18.96
C ALA A 255 -9.49 39.82 18.79
N THR A 256 -10.46 39.58 19.66
CA THR A 256 -11.45 38.51 19.67
C THR A 256 -12.26 38.50 18.38
N ALA A 257 -12.51 37.33 17.78
CA ALA A 257 -13.50 37.18 16.71
C ALA A 257 -14.62 36.25 17.18
N ASN A 258 -15.79 36.82 17.42
CA ASN A 258 -17.03 36.14 17.75
C ASN A 258 -18.12 36.82 16.92
N GLY A 259 -18.76 36.09 15.99
CA GLY A 259 -19.99 36.47 15.31
C GLY A 259 -20.01 37.74 14.45
N SER A 260 -20.83 37.73 13.41
CA SER A 260 -21.19 38.86 12.53
C SER A 260 -20.12 39.33 11.54
N GLY A 261 -20.53 39.48 10.28
CA GLY A 261 -19.68 39.89 9.17
C GLY A 261 -18.88 41.16 9.48
N GLY A 262 -17.57 41.09 9.27
CA GLY A 262 -16.66 42.20 9.51
C GLY A 262 -15.65 42.32 8.37
N THR A 263 -15.96 43.16 7.39
CA THR A 263 -14.95 43.77 6.52
C THR A 263 -14.12 44.74 7.36
N SER A 264 -12.82 44.48 7.53
CA SER A 264 -11.92 45.50 8.06
C SER A 264 -11.74 46.58 6.99
N GLN A 265 -12.43 47.72 7.16
CA GLN A 265 -12.32 48.87 6.27
C GLN A 265 -11.19 49.79 6.73
N GLN A 266 -10.10 49.79 5.98
CA GLN A 266 -9.22 50.95 5.80
C GLN A 266 -8.90 51.09 4.33
N GLY A 267 -9.82 51.61 3.50
CA GLY A 267 -9.57 52.00 2.10
C GLY A 267 -8.59 51.10 1.32
N GLY A 268 -8.67 49.79 1.52
CA GLY A 268 -7.51 48.91 1.48
C GLY A 268 -7.87 47.58 0.86
N THR A 269 -7.12 47.25 -0.17
CA THR A 269 -7.25 46.04 -0.96
C THR A 269 -7.28 44.79 -0.08
N ALA A 270 -8.40 44.06 -0.07
CA ALA A 270 -8.51 42.78 0.63
C ALA A 270 -7.90 41.67 -0.23
N LEU A 271 -7.47 40.56 0.37
CA LEU A 271 -6.97 39.38 -0.36
C LEU A 271 -8.05 38.29 -0.35
N CYS A 272 -8.36 37.73 -1.53
CA CYS A 272 -9.13 36.50 -1.65
C CYS A 272 -8.16 35.33 -1.83
N ASN A 273 -8.42 34.21 -1.14
CA ASN A 273 -7.76 32.93 -1.38
C ASN A 273 -8.82 31.94 -1.90
N VAL A 274 -8.57 31.37 -3.07
CA VAL A 274 -9.50 30.42 -3.71
C VAL A 274 -8.73 29.17 -4.11
N THR A 275 -9.16 28.00 -3.63
CA THR A 275 -8.64 26.72 -4.10
C THR A 275 -9.08 26.51 -5.54
N VAL A 276 -8.11 26.48 -6.47
CA VAL A 276 -8.36 26.33 -7.91
C VAL A 276 -8.05 24.93 -8.41
N LEU A 277 -7.28 24.16 -7.64
CA LEU A 277 -7.08 22.72 -7.82
C LEU A 277 -7.26 22.06 -6.45
N PRO A 278 -8.49 21.64 -6.09
CA PRO A 278 -8.79 21.06 -4.79
C PRO A 278 -8.56 19.55 -4.72
N ASP A 279 -8.69 18.88 -5.87
CA ASP A 279 -8.61 17.43 -6.02
C ASP A 279 -7.30 17.06 -6.72
N GLN A 280 -6.68 16.00 -6.25
CA GLN A 280 -5.49 15.45 -6.87
C GLN A 280 -5.76 14.67 -8.16
N GLN A 281 -7.01 14.29 -8.43
CA GLN A 281 -7.42 13.78 -9.74
C GLN A 281 -7.23 14.81 -10.87
N ALA A 282 -7.04 16.09 -10.52
CA ALA A 282 -6.70 17.13 -11.46
C ALA A 282 -5.28 17.00 -12.04
N PHE A 283 -4.38 16.28 -11.36
CA PHE A 283 -3.01 16.11 -11.78
C PHE A 283 -2.86 14.89 -12.71
N GLY A 284 -2.31 15.11 -13.89
CA GLY A 284 -2.01 14.08 -14.88
C GLY A 284 -0.58 13.55 -14.73
N ASP A 285 0.34 14.09 -15.53
CA ASP A 285 1.76 13.71 -15.47
C ASP A 285 2.56 14.62 -14.51
N ILE A 286 3.35 13.99 -13.66
CA ILE A 286 4.28 14.68 -12.76
C ILE A 286 5.71 14.29 -13.11
N SER A 287 6.43 15.19 -13.78
CA SER A 287 7.79 14.94 -14.23
C SER A 287 8.82 14.96 -13.08
N PRO A 288 10.00 14.34 -13.25
CA PRO A 288 11.08 14.38 -12.25
C PRO A 288 11.47 15.81 -11.86
N VAL A 289 11.86 15.99 -10.60
CA VAL A 289 12.33 17.29 -10.10
C VAL A 289 13.58 17.71 -10.88
N THR A 290 13.54 18.89 -11.49
CA THR A 290 14.68 19.48 -12.20
C THR A 290 15.18 20.72 -11.48
N ARG A 291 16.28 21.30 -11.95
CA ARG A 291 16.75 22.61 -11.47
C ARG A 291 16.52 23.65 -12.55
N ASP A 292 15.99 24.79 -12.16
CA ASP A 292 15.91 25.94 -13.04
C ASP A 292 17.31 26.57 -13.27
N ARG A 293 17.35 27.66 -14.05
CA ARG A 293 18.59 28.37 -14.36
C ARG A 293 19.29 28.96 -13.13
N ASN A 294 18.56 29.13 -12.02
CA ASN A 294 19.06 29.66 -10.76
C ASN A 294 19.42 28.54 -9.76
N GLY A 295 19.33 27.28 -10.17
CA GLY A 295 19.59 26.12 -9.33
C GLY A 295 18.45 25.75 -8.38
N GLN A 296 17.31 26.45 -8.46
CA GLN A 296 16.12 26.19 -7.65
C GLN A 296 15.43 24.92 -8.14
N PRO A 297 14.96 24.05 -7.22
CA PRO A 297 14.24 22.85 -7.61
C PRO A 297 12.88 23.23 -8.20
N VAL A 298 12.47 22.57 -9.28
CA VAL A 298 11.13 22.77 -9.88
C VAL A 298 10.49 21.41 -10.13
N VAL A 299 9.17 21.37 -9.91
CA VAL A 299 8.30 20.21 -10.14
C VAL A 299 7.40 20.57 -11.33
N PRO A 300 7.68 20.04 -12.53
CA PRO A 300 6.80 20.22 -13.68
C PRO A 300 5.54 19.36 -13.50
N VAL A 301 4.38 19.96 -13.73
CA VAL A 301 3.06 19.37 -13.53
C VAL A 301 2.25 19.56 -14.80
N THR A 302 1.64 18.49 -15.27
CA THR A 302 0.66 18.51 -16.37
C THR A 302 -0.71 18.17 -15.79
N LEU A 303 -1.71 19.01 -16.03
CA LEU A 303 -3.08 18.74 -15.58
C LEU A 303 -3.81 17.77 -16.51
N THR A 304 -4.84 17.12 -15.98
CA THR A 304 -5.80 16.37 -16.81
C THR A 304 -6.61 17.33 -17.68
N ALA A 305 -7.14 16.84 -18.80
CA ALA A 305 -7.88 17.68 -19.76
C ALA A 305 -9.11 18.37 -19.12
N ASP A 306 -9.82 17.64 -18.24
CA ASP A 306 -10.98 18.16 -17.54
C ASP A 306 -10.58 19.29 -16.58
N ALA A 307 -9.57 19.06 -15.73
CA ALA A 307 -9.09 20.07 -14.79
C ALA A 307 -8.42 21.27 -15.46
N ALA A 308 -7.78 21.08 -16.62
CA ALA A 308 -7.14 22.16 -17.37
C ALA A 308 -8.13 23.25 -17.79
N THR A 309 -9.35 22.85 -18.16
CA THR A 309 -10.41 23.77 -18.58
C THR A 309 -10.85 24.64 -17.40
N ASP A 310 -11.22 24.01 -16.29
CA ASP A 310 -11.66 24.70 -15.07
C ASP A 310 -10.56 25.61 -14.50
N PHE A 311 -9.32 25.12 -14.50
CA PHE A 311 -8.17 25.88 -14.03
C PHE A 311 -7.92 27.12 -14.91
N GLN A 312 -7.95 26.98 -16.23
CA GLN A 312 -7.80 28.13 -17.14
C GLN A 312 -8.89 29.18 -16.93
N GLU A 313 -10.14 28.76 -16.78
CA GLU A 313 -11.26 29.65 -16.51
C GLU A 313 -11.10 30.38 -15.18
N ALA A 314 -10.67 29.67 -14.13
CA ALA A 314 -10.32 30.28 -12.84
C ALA A 314 -9.20 31.31 -12.99
N MET A 315 -8.13 31.01 -13.73
CA MET A 315 -7.02 31.94 -13.95
C MET A 315 -7.46 33.21 -14.69
N ARG A 316 -8.39 33.09 -15.65
CA ARG A 316 -8.99 34.26 -16.32
C ARG A 316 -9.86 35.06 -15.37
N ARG A 317 -10.75 34.37 -14.64
CA ARG A 317 -11.72 34.99 -13.72
C ARG A 317 -11.02 35.78 -12.61
N TYR A 318 -9.92 35.25 -12.09
CA TYR A 318 -9.17 35.83 -10.97
C TYR A 318 -8.00 36.72 -11.38
N GLY A 319 -7.92 37.11 -12.65
CA GLY A 319 -6.95 38.11 -13.11
C GLY A 319 -5.52 37.59 -13.33
N PHE A 320 -5.28 36.27 -13.21
CA PHE A 320 -3.97 35.66 -13.49
C PHE A 320 -3.63 35.59 -14.98
N ALA A 321 -4.63 35.75 -15.86
CA ALA A 321 -4.44 35.88 -17.30
C ALA A 321 -4.05 37.32 -17.75
N ASP A 322 -3.91 38.27 -16.83
CA ASP A 322 -3.44 39.62 -17.14
C ASP A 322 -1.90 39.75 -16.98
N PRO A 323 -1.14 40.07 -18.05
CA PRO A 323 0.29 40.35 -17.96
C PRO A 323 0.65 41.48 -16.99
N ASN A 324 -0.27 42.40 -16.68
CA ASN A 324 -0.04 43.42 -15.66
C ASN A 324 -0.01 42.83 -14.24
N ASN A 325 -0.70 41.71 -14.04
CA ASN A 325 -0.73 40.97 -12.78
C ASN A 325 0.40 39.92 -12.72
N ALA A 326 0.98 39.57 -13.86
CA ALA A 326 2.11 38.67 -13.95
C ALA A 326 3.28 39.22 -13.12
N SER A 327 3.84 38.38 -12.25
CA SER A 327 4.97 38.74 -11.35
C SER A 327 4.66 39.74 -10.22
N THR A 328 3.38 40.01 -9.91
CA THR A 328 3.00 40.86 -8.76
C THR A 328 3.06 40.12 -7.41
N CYS A 329 3.36 38.82 -7.41
CA CYS A 329 3.37 38.03 -6.20
C CYS A 329 4.44 38.49 -5.19
N ARG A 330 3.95 38.90 -4.01
CA ARG A 330 4.73 39.27 -2.82
C ARG A 330 4.06 38.67 -1.58
N PHE A 331 3.89 37.35 -1.59
CA PHE A 331 3.16 36.61 -0.56
C PHE A 331 3.65 36.97 0.85
N GLY A 332 2.71 37.31 1.75
CA GLY A 332 2.99 37.74 3.13
C GLY A 332 3.58 39.15 3.29
N GLN A 333 3.90 39.86 2.20
CA GLN A 333 4.52 41.19 2.26
C GLN A 333 3.61 42.29 1.68
N ALA A 334 2.98 42.04 0.54
CA ALA A 334 2.09 43.00 -0.12
C ALA A 334 0.98 42.29 -0.91
N PRO A 335 -0.19 42.93 -1.11
CA PRO A 335 -1.25 42.38 -1.94
C PRO A 335 -0.77 42.19 -3.40
N GLY A 336 -0.99 41.01 -3.96
CA GLY A 336 -0.59 40.67 -5.32
C GLY A 336 -1.16 39.32 -5.75
N HIS A 337 -1.01 38.97 -7.03
CA HIS A 337 -1.51 37.71 -7.59
C HIS A 337 -0.48 36.61 -7.38
N CYS A 338 -0.73 35.72 -6.43
CA CYS A 338 0.10 34.58 -6.08
C CYS A 338 -0.64 33.27 -6.31
N LEU A 339 -0.03 32.36 -7.05
CA LEU A 339 -0.37 30.94 -7.00
C LEU A 339 0.42 30.30 -5.86
N LEU A 340 -0.31 29.73 -4.91
CA LEU A 340 0.23 29.04 -3.76
C LEU A 340 0.09 27.54 -4.00
N THR A 341 1.17 26.81 -3.76
CA THR A 341 1.11 25.36 -3.58
C THR A 341 1.00 25.09 -2.10
N VAL A 342 -0.09 24.44 -1.72
CA VAL A 342 -0.43 24.11 -0.35
C VAL A 342 -0.34 22.60 -0.19
N ARG A 343 0.41 22.15 0.82
CA ARG A 343 0.55 20.74 1.19
C ARG A 343 0.04 20.59 2.62
N ASP A 344 -0.97 19.73 2.82
CA ASP A 344 -1.59 19.46 4.12
C ASP A 344 -1.96 20.75 4.90
N GLY A 345 -2.49 21.76 4.18
CA GLY A 345 -2.90 23.06 4.73
C GLY A 345 -1.77 24.10 4.87
N GLY A 346 -0.50 23.72 4.72
CA GLY A 346 0.65 24.62 4.76
C GLY A 346 1.11 25.09 3.38
N VAL A 347 1.43 26.38 3.22
CA VAL A 347 2.00 26.91 1.97
C VAL A 347 3.46 26.46 1.84
N VAL A 348 3.75 25.61 0.84
CA VAL A 348 5.11 25.12 0.56
C VAL A 348 5.81 25.92 -0.54
N TYR A 349 5.04 26.59 -1.40
CA TYR A 349 5.58 27.45 -2.44
C TYR A 349 4.57 28.55 -2.82
N SER A 350 5.08 29.72 -3.17
CA SER A 350 4.29 30.86 -3.64
C SER A 350 4.98 31.51 -4.82
N ALA A 351 4.29 31.66 -5.94
CA ALA A 351 4.84 32.33 -7.12
C ALA A 351 3.79 33.14 -7.88
N GLY A 352 4.26 34.14 -8.63
CA GLY A 352 3.44 34.79 -9.64
C GLY A 352 3.39 33.96 -10.91
N VAL A 353 2.35 34.14 -11.71
CA VAL A 353 2.26 33.54 -13.04
C VAL A 353 3.21 34.29 -13.98
N ARG A 354 4.01 33.55 -14.77
CA ARG A 354 4.89 34.12 -15.80
C ARG A 354 4.08 34.70 -16.96
N GLN A 355 4.64 35.67 -17.67
CA GLN A 355 3.93 36.36 -18.75
C GLN A 355 3.46 35.44 -19.88
N ASP A 356 4.25 34.44 -20.25
CA ASP A 356 3.91 33.45 -21.28
C ASP A 356 2.77 32.53 -20.82
N LEU A 357 2.79 32.08 -19.57
CA LEU A 357 1.72 31.29 -18.98
C LEU A 357 0.42 32.12 -18.79
N ALA A 358 0.53 33.40 -18.42
CA ALA A 358 -0.62 34.30 -18.37
C ALA A 358 -1.26 34.50 -19.76
N GLN A 359 -0.43 34.61 -20.81
CA GLN A 359 -0.90 34.71 -22.19
C GLN A 359 -1.57 33.41 -22.66
N SER A 360 -1.05 32.23 -22.30
CA SER A 360 -1.69 30.96 -22.67
C SER A 360 -3.06 30.83 -22.02
N PHE A 361 -3.23 31.24 -20.76
CA PHE A 361 -4.55 31.32 -20.14
C PHE A 361 -5.46 32.27 -20.91
N ARG A 362 -5.00 33.50 -21.20
CA ARG A 362 -5.79 34.52 -21.91
C ARG A 362 -6.26 34.05 -23.29
N ASN A 363 -5.40 33.39 -24.05
CA ASN A 363 -5.68 32.99 -25.43
C ASN A 363 -6.44 31.65 -25.51
N GLY A 364 -6.40 30.85 -24.46
CA GLY A 364 -7.08 29.55 -24.41
C GLY A 364 -6.19 28.38 -24.79
N ASP A 365 -4.90 28.64 -24.97
CA ASP A 365 -3.92 27.65 -25.41
C ASP A 365 -3.49 26.72 -24.28
N PHE A 366 -3.68 27.10 -23.01
CA PHE A 366 -3.30 26.27 -21.87
C PHE A 366 -4.01 24.91 -21.88
N VAL A 367 -5.28 24.85 -22.31
CA VAL A 367 -6.01 23.56 -22.40
C VAL A 367 -5.36 22.58 -23.39
N ARG A 368 -4.61 23.07 -24.39
CA ARG A 368 -3.91 22.22 -25.38
C ARG A 368 -2.60 21.65 -24.86
N ASP A 369 -1.94 22.36 -23.95
CA ASP A 369 -0.70 21.97 -23.29
C ASP A 369 -0.76 22.43 -21.82
N PRO A 370 -1.46 21.67 -20.95
CA PRO A 370 -1.82 22.10 -19.61
C PRO A 370 -0.67 21.91 -18.61
N ALA A 371 0.52 22.32 -19.03
CA ALA A 371 1.74 22.19 -18.26
C ALA A 371 2.05 23.49 -17.51
N TYR A 372 2.40 23.37 -16.24
CA TYR A 372 2.96 24.45 -15.42
C TYR A 372 4.05 23.92 -14.49
N GLN A 373 4.70 24.83 -13.77
CA GLN A 373 5.76 24.47 -12.83
C GLN A 373 5.40 24.98 -11.43
N THR A 374 5.58 24.11 -10.45
CA THR A 374 5.63 24.47 -9.04
C THR A 374 6.99 24.12 -8.44
N SER A 375 7.19 24.33 -7.15
CA SER A 375 8.46 24.16 -6.46
C SER A 375 8.23 23.95 -4.96
N ALA A 376 9.32 23.92 -4.19
CA ALA A 376 9.35 23.90 -2.73
C ALA A 376 10.65 24.59 -2.27
N THR A 377 10.89 24.69 -0.96
CA THR A 377 12.04 25.46 -0.44
C THR A 377 13.39 24.83 -0.79
N ASN A 378 13.44 23.52 -1.00
CA ASN A 378 14.65 22.77 -1.30
C ASN A 378 14.34 21.50 -2.11
N PHE A 379 15.39 20.85 -2.64
CA PHE A 379 15.23 19.70 -3.53
C PHE A 379 14.56 18.49 -2.84
N SER A 380 14.80 18.30 -1.53
CA SER A 380 14.17 17.22 -0.76
C SER A 380 12.67 17.45 -0.64
N GLU A 381 12.24 18.66 -0.30
CA GLU A 381 10.81 19.01 -0.25
C GLU A 381 10.15 18.98 -1.63
N ALA A 382 10.86 19.40 -2.68
CA ALA A 382 10.33 19.31 -4.04
C ALA A 382 10.16 17.85 -4.49
N GLN A 383 11.06 16.96 -4.07
CA GLN A 383 10.93 15.53 -4.31
C GLN A 383 9.75 14.93 -3.52
N GLN A 384 9.55 15.35 -2.27
CA GLN A 384 8.39 14.93 -1.48
C GLN A 384 7.08 15.45 -2.10
N LEU A 385 7.05 16.71 -2.54
CA LEU A 385 5.91 17.29 -3.27
C LEU A 385 5.61 16.52 -4.55
N ARG A 386 6.64 16.14 -5.32
CA ARG A 386 6.50 15.30 -6.52
C ARG A 386 5.86 13.95 -6.18
N ILE A 387 6.33 13.30 -5.12
CA ILE A 387 5.80 12.01 -4.66
C ILE A 387 4.33 12.15 -4.26
N ASP A 388 3.97 13.19 -3.49
CA ASP A 388 2.60 13.41 -3.05
C ASP A 388 1.66 13.77 -4.23
N LEU A 389 2.14 14.52 -5.22
CA LEU A 389 1.40 14.79 -6.45
C LEU A 389 1.20 13.53 -7.31
N GLN A 390 2.20 12.64 -7.37
CA GLN A 390 2.16 11.43 -8.18
C GLN A 390 1.34 10.29 -7.54
N ALA A 391 1.49 10.11 -6.22
CA ALA A 391 0.82 9.04 -5.48
C ALA A 391 -0.62 9.39 -5.07
N GLY A 392 -0.93 10.69 -4.99
CA GLY A 392 -2.15 11.18 -4.38
C GLY A 392 -2.06 11.20 -2.85
N ALA A 393 -3.19 11.52 -2.23
CA ALA A 393 -3.33 11.76 -0.80
C ALA A 393 -4.11 10.64 -0.16
N LEU A 394 -3.73 10.36 1.08
CA LEU A 394 -4.49 9.46 1.91
C LEU A 394 -5.90 10.04 2.13
N PRO A 395 -6.97 9.28 1.80
CA PRO A 395 -8.33 9.78 1.96
C PRO A 395 -8.67 10.07 3.43
N ALA A 396 -7.99 9.40 4.36
CA ALA A 396 -8.12 9.62 5.79
C ALA A 396 -6.73 9.59 6.47
N PRO A 397 -6.51 10.31 7.58
CA PRO A 397 -5.24 10.26 8.30
C PRO A 397 -4.94 8.85 8.83
N LEU A 398 -3.68 8.42 8.75
CA LEU A 398 -3.23 7.14 9.29
C LEU A 398 -2.94 7.28 10.80
N ASP A 399 -3.57 6.46 11.64
CA ASP A 399 -3.36 6.51 13.08
C ASP A 399 -2.18 5.66 13.57
N VAL A 400 -0.97 6.19 13.43
CA VAL A 400 0.23 5.49 13.87
C VAL A 400 0.57 5.72 15.35
N GLN A 401 0.07 6.81 15.95
CA GLN A 401 0.43 7.21 17.32
C GLN A 401 -0.58 6.77 18.38
N GLY A 402 -1.86 6.67 18.03
CA GLY A 402 -2.92 6.24 18.94
C GLY A 402 -3.01 4.73 18.99
N GLU A 403 -3.81 4.16 18.09
CA GLU A 403 -4.07 2.72 18.06
C GLU A 403 -3.08 1.93 17.18
N GLY A 404 -2.20 2.64 16.47
CA GLY A 404 -1.17 2.03 15.65
C GLY A 404 -0.05 1.39 16.45
N THR A 405 0.57 0.37 15.86
CA THR A 405 1.76 -0.28 16.38
C THR A 405 2.85 -0.26 15.33
N THR A 406 4.10 -0.11 15.77
CA THR A 406 5.27 -0.14 14.89
C THR A 406 6.28 -1.13 15.45
N GLN A 407 6.73 -2.07 14.64
CA GLN A 407 7.79 -3.01 14.97
C GLN A 407 8.98 -2.73 14.06
N TYR A 408 10.19 -2.76 14.61
CA TYR A 408 11.42 -2.60 13.85
C TYR A 408 12.35 -3.76 14.19
N ILE A 409 12.79 -4.47 13.15
CA ILE A 409 13.73 -5.58 13.26
C ILE A 409 15.07 -5.09 12.67
N LEU A 410 16.14 -5.24 13.45
CA LEU A 410 17.47 -4.84 13.01
C LEU A 410 17.95 -5.76 11.88
N PRO A 411 18.52 -5.22 10.78
CA PRO A 411 19.06 -6.04 9.70
C PRO A 411 20.11 -7.06 10.15
N SER A 412 20.92 -6.74 11.17
CA SER A 412 21.90 -7.67 11.74
C SER A 412 21.25 -8.89 12.38
N LEU A 413 20.16 -8.69 13.12
CA LEU A 413 19.42 -9.78 13.76
C LEU A 413 18.71 -10.65 12.70
N ALA A 414 18.13 -10.02 11.69
CA ALA A 414 17.51 -10.73 10.58
C ALA A 414 18.53 -11.57 9.78
N SER A 415 19.76 -11.06 9.59
CA SER A 415 20.86 -11.82 8.98
C SER A 415 21.24 -13.06 9.80
N GLU A 416 21.24 -12.96 11.13
CA GLU A 416 21.44 -14.12 12.01
C GLU A 416 20.30 -15.13 11.86
N PHE A 417 19.04 -14.68 11.89
CA PHE A 417 17.87 -15.52 11.69
C PHE A 417 17.85 -16.20 10.32
N LYS A 418 18.29 -15.52 9.26
CA LYS A 418 18.46 -16.11 7.93
C LYS A 418 19.49 -17.24 7.94
N THR A 419 20.62 -17.04 8.61
CA THR A 419 21.67 -18.06 8.74
C THR A 419 21.19 -19.26 9.56
N PHE A 420 20.55 -19.01 10.71
CA PHE A 420 19.99 -20.06 11.55
C PHE A 420 18.87 -20.83 10.86
N SER A 421 18.02 -20.17 10.08
CA SER A 421 16.96 -20.81 9.28
C SER A 421 17.54 -21.79 8.26
N LEU A 422 18.61 -21.39 7.55
CA LEU A 422 19.31 -22.24 6.60
C LEU A 422 19.93 -23.45 7.29
N VAL A 423 20.64 -23.23 8.40
CA VAL A 423 21.29 -24.31 9.17
C VAL A 423 20.26 -25.29 9.72
N THR A 424 19.17 -24.80 10.32
CA THR A 424 18.09 -25.66 10.85
C THR A 424 17.42 -26.46 9.73
N GLY A 425 17.19 -25.85 8.56
CA GLY A 425 16.63 -26.56 7.39
C GLY A 425 17.54 -27.70 6.91
N VAL A 426 18.85 -27.45 6.81
CA VAL A 426 19.85 -28.48 6.46
C VAL A 426 19.86 -29.60 7.50
N ILE A 427 19.88 -29.27 8.79
CA ILE A 427 19.83 -30.25 9.88
C ILE A 427 18.56 -31.10 9.80
N ALA A 428 17.40 -30.50 9.52
CA ALA A 428 16.13 -31.22 9.37
C ALA A 428 16.18 -32.25 8.24
N VAL A 429 16.70 -31.87 7.07
CA VAL A 429 16.88 -32.78 5.93
C VAL A 429 17.80 -33.96 6.30
N PHE A 430 18.94 -33.68 6.95
CA PHE A 430 19.85 -34.75 7.38
C PHE A 430 19.22 -35.65 8.45
N ALA A 431 18.52 -35.08 9.43
CA ALA A 431 17.83 -35.84 10.48
C ALA A 431 16.79 -36.80 9.87
N VAL A 432 16.02 -36.33 8.89
CA VAL A 432 15.03 -37.15 8.17
C VAL A 432 15.72 -38.23 7.33
N ALA A 433 16.77 -37.90 6.58
CA ALA A 433 17.51 -38.87 5.79
C ALA A 433 18.13 -39.99 6.66
N ILE A 434 18.73 -39.62 7.80
CA ILE A 434 19.27 -40.57 8.78
C ILE A 434 18.16 -41.45 9.35
N THR A 435 17.02 -40.86 9.76
CA THR A 435 15.88 -41.60 10.32
C THR A 435 15.35 -42.64 9.34
N VAL A 436 15.14 -42.26 8.07
CA VAL A 436 14.71 -43.19 7.01
C VAL A 436 15.74 -44.28 6.78
N PHE A 437 17.02 -43.93 6.71
CA PHE A 437 18.09 -44.90 6.49
C PHE A 437 18.19 -45.92 7.63
N ILE A 438 18.11 -45.47 8.89
CA ILE A 438 18.12 -46.35 10.06
C ILE A 438 16.91 -47.30 10.07
N ARG A 439 15.73 -46.80 9.68
CA ARG A 439 14.46 -47.56 9.70
C ARG A 439 14.41 -48.66 8.64
N TYR A 440 14.83 -48.38 7.40
CA TYR A 440 14.72 -49.32 6.29
C TYR A 440 15.99 -50.14 6.06
N ARG A 441 17.18 -49.61 6.39
CA ARG A 441 18.50 -50.24 6.19
C ARG A 441 18.82 -50.72 4.76
N GLU A 442 17.91 -50.47 3.81
CA GLU A 442 18.06 -50.80 2.41
C GLU A 442 18.10 -49.51 1.56
N PRO A 443 19.23 -49.24 0.87
CA PRO A 443 19.38 -48.01 0.10
C PRO A 443 18.40 -47.92 -1.08
N LYS A 444 17.90 -49.06 -1.58
CA LYS A 444 16.90 -49.11 -2.67
C LYS A 444 15.56 -48.49 -2.28
N VAL A 445 15.20 -48.49 -1.00
CA VAL A 445 13.95 -47.86 -0.49
C VAL A 445 14.23 -46.47 0.06
N ALA A 446 15.32 -46.32 0.82
CA ALA A 446 15.66 -45.08 1.50
C ALA A 446 16.09 -43.95 0.54
N ALA A 447 16.90 -44.24 -0.49
CA ALA A 447 17.39 -43.19 -1.38
C ALA A 447 16.28 -42.52 -2.21
N PRO A 448 15.33 -43.27 -2.82
CA PRO A 448 14.19 -42.65 -3.49
C PRO A 448 13.35 -41.77 -2.57
N MET A 449 13.15 -42.13 -1.30
CA MET A 449 12.41 -41.30 -0.33
C MET A 449 13.07 -39.94 -0.13
N VAL A 450 14.38 -39.93 0.10
CA VAL A 450 15.15 -38.69 0.31
C VAL A 450 15.10 -37.81 -0.94
N VAL A 451 15.27 -38.39 -2.13
CA VAL A 451 15.20 -37.64 -3.39
C VAL A 451 13.81 -37.04 -3.61
N THR A 452 12.73 -37.79 -3.33
CA THR A 452 11.37 -37.27 -3.45
C THR A 452 11.08 -36.16 -2.44
N ALA A 453 11.56 -36.28 -1.20
CA ALA A 453 11.40 -35.24 -0.18
C ALA A 453 12.16 -33.96 -0.56
N LEU A 454 13.39 -34.08 -1.07
CA LEU A 454 14.15 -32.92 -1.56
C LEU A 454 13.47 -32.25 -2.76
N SER A 455 12.92 -33.06 -3.67
CA SER A 455 12.18 -32.54 -4.83
C SER A 455 10.96 -31.72 -4.39
N GLU A 456 10.27 -32.15 -3.33
CA GLU A 456 9.15 -31.41 -2.75
C GLU A 456 9.54 -30.04 -2.21
N VAL A 457 10.66 -29.96 -1.50
CA VAL A 457 11.20 -28.67 -1.01
C VAL A 457 11.50 -27.73 -2.18
N VAL A 458 12.12 -28.24 -3.25
CA VAL A 458 12.39 -27.44 -4.46
C VAL A 458 11.09 -26.95 -5.10
N ILE A 459 10.06 -27.80 -5.19
CA ILE A 459 8.76 -27.41 -5.73
C ILE A 459 8.12 -26.31 -4.87
N LEU A 460 8.20 -26.43 -3.54
CA LEU A 460 7.65 -25.44 -2.60
C LEU A 460 8.38 -24.10 -2.67
N LEU A 461 9.71 -24.11 -2.78
CA LEU A 461 10.48 -22.89 -2.97
C LEU A 461 10.20 -22.25 -4.34
N GLY A 462 10.02 -23.07 -5.38
CA GLY A 462 9.60 -22.59 -6.70
C GLY A 462 8.20 -21.98 -6.67
N PHE A 463 7.26 -22.56 -5.92
CA PHE A 463 5.94 -21.97 -5.68
C PHE A 463 6.03 -20.62 -4.97
N ALA A 464 6.84 -20.53 -3.91
CA ALA A 464 7.04 -19.26 -3.19
C ALA A 464 7.61 -18.17 -4.10
N ALA A 465 8.60 -18.51 -4.93
CA ALA A 465 9.14 -17.61 -5.95
C ALA A 465 8.10 -17.24 -7.02
N ALA A 466 7.27 -18.18 -7.48
CA ALA A 466 6.25 -17.96 -8.51
C ALA A 466 5.18 -16.94 -8.09
N VAL A 467 4.80 -16.97 -6.81
CA VAL A 467 3.74 -16.09 -6.26
C VAL A 467 4.32 -14.81 -5.66
N GLY A 468 5.66 -14.65 -5.62
CA GLY A 468 6.30 -13.51 -4.97
C GLY A 468 6.08 -13.50 -3.45
N LEU A 469 5.98 -14.68 -2.82
CA LEU A 469 5.76 -14.81 -1.39
C LEU A 469 7.03 -14.42 -0.62
N ALA A 470 6.97 -13.33 0.15
CA ALA A 470 8.04 -12.91 1.04
C ALA A 470 8.20 -13.91 2.21
N LEU A 471 9.33 -14.60 2.26
CA LEU A 471 9.59 -15.65 3.25
C LEU A 471 9.99 -15.05 4.61
N ASP A 472 9.13 -15.25 5.60
CA ASP A 472 9.41 -15.04 7.03
C ASP A 472 9.75 -16.35 7.77
N LEU A 473 10.15 -16.25 9.04
CA LEU A 473 10.49 -17.41 9.88
C LEU A 473 9.36 -18.44 9.98
N SER A 474 8.11 -17.99 10.01
CA SER A 474 6.94 -18.87 10.05
C SER A 474 6.81 -19.74 8.80
N HIS A 475 7.18 -19.23 7.63
CA HIS A 475 7.19 -19.97 6.37
C HIS A 475 8.28 -21.05 6.39
N ILE A 476 9.46 -20.72 6.94
CA ILE A 476 10.56 -21.69 7.13
C ILE A 476 10.12 -22.84 8.04
N ALA A 477 9.45 -22.52 9.16
CA ALA A 477 8.87 -23.54 10.04
C ALA A 477 7.84 -24.42 9.30
N GLY A 478 7.03 -23.82 8.41
CA GLY A 478 6.09 -24.54 7.55
C GLY A 478 6.81 -25.53 6.61
N PHE A 479 7.88 -25.10 5.94
CA PHE A 479 8.67 -26.00 5.08
C PHE A 479 9.24 -27.18 5.87
N ILE A 480 9.77 -26.93 7.07
CA ILE A 480 10.31 -28.00 7.94
C ILE A 480 9.20 -28.99 8.34
N ALA A 481 8.00 -28.50 8.69
CA ALA A 481 6.86 -29.34 9.02
C ALA A 481 6.41 -30.20 7.82
N VAL A 482 6.39 -29.63 6.62
CA VAL A 482 6.06 -30.35 5.38
C VAL A 482 7.11 -31.42 5.05
N ILE A 483 8.40 -31.16 5.26
CA ILE A 483 9.45 -32.17 5.08
C ILE A 483 9.19 -33.38 5.98
N GLY A 484 8.85 -33.15 7.24
CA GLY A 484 8.59 -34.23 8.20
C GLY A 484 7.32 -35.02 7.87
N THR A 485 6.19 -34.33 7.68
CA THR A 485 4.92 -34.97 7.31
C THR A 485 4.98 -35.64 5.94
N GLY A 486 5.77 -35.10 5.01
CA GLY A 486 5.98 -35.71 3.72
C GLY A 486 6.68 -37.05 3.79
N VAL A 487 7.75 -37.15 4.58
CA VAL A 487 8.41 -38.45 4.78
C VAL A 487 7.55 -39.43 5.56
N ASP A 488 6.71 -38.98 6.49
CA ASP A 488 5.72 -39.84 7.16
C ASP A 488 4.78 -40.53 6.14
N ASP A 489 4.24 -39.78 5.17
CA ASP A 489 3.43 -40.35 4.08
C ASP A 489 4.23 -41.36 3.23
N LEU A 490 5.50 -41.06 2.93
CA LEU A 490 6.36 -41.98 2.16
C LEU A 490 6.62 -43.27 2.94
N VAL A 491 6.78 -43.18 4.27
CA VAL A 491 6.93 -44.32 5.16
C VAL A 491 5.66 -45.18 5.15
N ILE A 492 4.48 -44.58 5.24
CA ILE A 492 3.19 -45.31 5.14
C ILE A 492 3.08 -46.07 3.81
N ILE A 493 3.46 -45.44 2.70
CA ILE A 493 3.46 -46.08 1.37
C ILE A 493 4.40 -47.29 1.35
N ALA A 494 5.64 -47.11 1.81
CA ALA A 494 6.64 -48.16 1.79
C ALA A 494 6.28 -49.32 2.73
N ASP A 495 5.88 -49.04 3.97
CA ASP A 495 5.49 -50.08 4.93
C ASP A 495 4.27 -50.89 4.43
N GLU A 496 3.25 -50.26 3.85
CA GLU A 496 2.08 -50.99 3.32
C GLU A 496 2.44 -51.81 2.06
N ILE A 497 3.30 -51.30 1.17
CA ILE A 497 3.72 -52.03 -0.04
C ILE A 497 4.63 -53.21 0.30
N LEU A 498 5.60 -53.01 1.19
CA LEU A 498 6.66 -53.97 1.52
C LEU A 498 6.20 -55.13 2.44
N GLN A 499 4.96 -55.10 2.96
CA GLN A 499 4.44 -56.16 3.83
C GLN A 499 4.28 -57.53 3.13
N ASN A 500 5.24 -58.44 3.24
CA ASN A 500 5.30 -59.76 2.57
C ASN A 500 5.63 -59.69 1.06
N ASP A 501 6.28 -60.74 0.56
CA ASP A 501 6.88 -60.90 -0.77
C ASP A 501 5.87 -60.64 -1.92
N VAL A 502 5.86 -59.43 -2.49
CA VAL A 502 4.86 -58.99 -3.47
C VAL A 502 5.26 -59.44 -4.87
N ARG A 503 4.87 -60.65 -5.26
CA ARG A 503 5.18 -61.22 -6.59
C ARG A 503 4.23 -60.80 -7.72
N THR A 504 3.32 -59.84 -7.51
CA THR A 504 2.31 -59.51 -8.53
C THR A 504 1.82 -58.06 -8.47
N GLY A 505 1.83 -57.35 -9.61
CA GLY A 505 1.41 -55.94 -9.70
C GLY A 505 -0.04 -55.62 -9.29
N ARG A 506 -0.93 -56.63 -9.21
CA ARG A 506 -2.30 -56.45 -8.70
C ARG A 506 -2.34 -56.20 -7.18
N VAL A 507 -1.50 -56.89 -6.42
CA VAL A 507 -1.39 -56.74 -4.96
C VAL A 507 -0.80 -55.36 -4.62
N PHE A 508 0.21 -54.92 -5.39
CA PHE A 508 0.78 -53.58 -5.29
C PHE A 508 -0.29 -52.48 -5.43
N LYS A 509 -1.10 -52.51 -6.50
CA LYS A 509 -2.14 -51.49 -6.76
C LYS A 509 -3.18 -51.40 -5.63
N SER A 510 -3.56 -52.54 -5.05
CA SER A 510 -4.53 -52.57 -3.94
C SER A 510 -3.96 -51.93 -2.68
N ARG A 511 -2.72 -52.27 -2.34
CA ARG A 511 -2.01 -51.76 -1.15
C ARG A 511 -1.67 -50.29 -1.27
N PHE A 512 -1.16 -49.87 -2.43
CA PHE A 512 -0.92 -48.47 -2.71
C PHE A 512 -2.21 -47.64 -2.58
N ARG A 513 -3.35 -48.14 -3.06
CA ARG A 513 -4.65 -47.46 -2.89
C ARG A 513 -5.06 -47.33 -1.42
N LYS A 514 -4.82 -48.37 -0.61
CA LYS A 514 -5.11 -48.34 0.83
C LYS A 514 -4.24 -47.31 1.56
N ALA A 515 -2.93 -47.32 1.31
CA ALA A 515 -2.01 -46.31 1.84
C ALA A 515 -2.42 -44.89 1.42
N PHE A 516 -2.71 -44.70 0.12
CA PHE A 516 -3.08 -43.40 -0.42
C PHE A 516 -4.41 -42.87 0.14
N TRP A 517 -5.36 -43.75 0.50
CA TRP A 517 -6.58 -43.33 1.18
C TRP A 517 -6.31 -42.78 2.59
N VAL A 518 -5.41 -43.44 3.35
CA VAL A 518 -5.00 -42.96 4.68
C VAL A 518 -4.30 -41.60 4.58
N ILE A 519 -3.38 -41.46 3.62
CA ILE A 519 -2.66 -40.21 3.36
C ILE A 519 -3.62 -39.10 2.95
N GLY A 520 -4.58 -39.38 2.06
CA GLY A 520 -5.60 -38.41 1.65
C GLY A 520 -6.48 -37.96 2.81
N ALA A 521 -6.85 -38.87 3.72
CA ALA A 521 -7.61 -38.52 4.92
C ALA A 521 -6.79 -37.64 5.88
N ALA A 522 -5.52 -37.98 6.13
CA ALA A 522 -4.62 -37.17 6.96
C ALA A 522 -4.42 -35.76 6.36
N ALA A 523 -4.18 -35.67 5.05
CA ALA A 523 -4.08 -34.41 4.33
C ALA A 523 -5.33 -33.54 4.47
N ALA A 524 -6.52 -34.14 4.32
CA ALA A 524 -7.78 -33.43 4.51
C ALA A 524 -7.91 -32.87 5.94
N THR A 525 -7.52 -33.63 6.96
CA THR A 525 -7.53 -33.14 8.34
C THR A 525 -6.57 -31.98 8.57
N THR A 526 -5.36 -32.04 8.01
CA THR A 526 -4.37 -30.96 8.12
C THR A 526 -4.86 -29.69 7.42
N VAL A 527 -5.44 -29.82 6.22
CA VAL A 527 -6.00 -28.68 5.49
C VAL A 527 -7.16 -28.05 6.28
N LEU A 528 -8.07 -28.86 6.82
CA LEU A 528 -9.17 -28.37 7.65
C LEU A 528 -8.69 -27.68 8.93
N ALA A 529 -7.63 -28.20 9.56
CA ALA A 529 -7.03 -27.59 10.76
C ALA A 529 -6.33 -26.26 10.46
N MET A 530 -5.66 -26.15 9.31
CA MET A 530 -4.90 -24.95 8.92
C MET A 530 -5.75 -23.88 8.23
N ALA A 531 -6.91 -24.24 7.66
CA ALA A 531 -7.75 -23.30 6.90
C ALA A 531 -8.13 -22.04 7.68
N PRO A 532 -8.53 -22.10 8.98
CA PRO A 532 -8.81 -20.88 9.75
C PRO A 532 -7.57 -19.98 9.88
N LEU A 533 -6.38 -20.54 10.09
CA LEU A 533 -5.15 -19.74 10.22
C LEU A 533 -4.71 -19.12 8.88
N ALA A 534 -5.01 -19.78 7.75
CA ALA A 534 -4.71 -19.24 6.43
C ALA A 534 -5.63 -18.08 6.02
N VAL A 535 -6.89 -18.12 6.48
CA VAL A 535 -7.93 -17.12 6.14
C VAL A 535 -7.99 -15.99 7.16
N LEU A 536 -7.88 -16.29 8.45
CA LEU A 536 -7.84 -15.29 9.51
C LEU A 536 -6.44 -14.69 9.56
N SER A 537 -6.32 -13.37 9.45
CA SER A 537 -5.03 -12.65 9.51
C SER A 537 -4.43 -12.65 10.93
N LEU A 538 -4.07 -13.83 11.46
CA LEU A 538 -3.48 -14.06 12.77
C LEU A 538 -1.96 -13.77 12.80
N GLY A 539 -1.55 -12.68 12.14
CA GLY A 539 -0.14 -12.28 12.03
C GLY A 539 0.73 -13.35 11.38
N ASP A 540 1.83 -13.69 12.05
CA ASP A 540 2.89 -14.54 11.50
C ASP A 540 2.44 -16.00 11.26
N LEU A 541 1.37 -16.47 11.91
CA LEU A 541 0.86 -17.84 11.76
C LEU A 541 0.21 -18.12 10.40
N ARG A 542 -0.22 -17.08 9.69
CA ARG A 542 -0.84 -17.22 8.37
C ARG A 542 0.13 -17.81 7.35
N GLY A 543 1.38 -17.36 7.36
CA GLY A 543 2.44 -17.85 6.47
C GLY A 543 2.72 -19.33 6.66
N PHE A 544 2.83 -19.76 7.92
CA PHE A 544 2.98 -21.17 8.29
C PHE A 544 1.82 -22.03 7.74
N ALA A 545 0.57 -21.59 7.93
CA ALA A 545 -0.61 -22.32 7.48
C ALA A 545 -0.66 -22.44 5.95
N ILE A 546 -0.40 -21.36 5.21
CA ILE A 546 -0.40 -21.35 3.74
C ILE A 546 0.65 -22.33 3.20
N VAL A 547 1.89 -22.26 3.70
CA VAL A 547 2.97 -23.15 3.25
C VAL A 547 2.64 -24.61 3.56
N THR A 548 2.08 -24.88 4.74
CA THR A 548 1.71 -26.25 5.14
C THR A 548 0.60 -26.82 4.25
N ILE A 549 -0.46 -26.05 3.97
CA ILE A 549 -1.56 -26.47 3.09
C ILE A 549 -1.01 -26.77 1.68
N VAL A 550 -0.23 -25.84 1.11
CA VAL A 550 0.34 -26.01 -0.24
C VAL A 550 1.28 -27.20 -0.29
N GLY A 551 2.12 -27.38 0.74
CA GLY A 551 2.99 -28.55 0.92
C GLY A 551 2.24 -29.86 0.89
N VAL A 552 1.23 -30.00 1.74
CA VAL A 552 0.39 -31.21 1.80
C VAL A 552 -0.28 -31.48 0.45
N LEU A 553 -0.82 -30.46 -0.22
CA LEU A 553 -1.48 -30.62 -1.53
C LEU A 553 -0.51 -31.06 -2.63
N ILE A 554 0.65 -30.39 -2.74
CA ILE A 554 1.71 -30.78 -3.69
C ILE A 554 2.16 -32.20 -3.40
N GLY A 555 2.30 -32.54 -2.12
CA GLY A 555 2.66 -33.86 -1.66
C GLY A 555 1.74 -34.94 -2.18
N VAL A 556 0.45 -34.85 -1.83
CA VAL A 556 -0.56 -35.83 -2.20
C VAL A 556 -0.77 -35.92 -3.71
N LEU A 557 -0.71 -34.80 -4.43
CA LEU A 557 -1.01 -34.76 -5.85
C LEU A 557 0.18 -35.15 -6.74
N ILE A 558 1.41 -34.86 -6.31
CA ILE A 558 2.60 -34.96 -7.17
C ILE A 558 3.63 -35.94 -6.58
N THR A 559 4.16 -35.67 -5.39
CA THR A 559 5.35 -36.38 -4.91
C THR A 559 5.06 -37.80 -4.42
N ARG A 560 3.94 -38.01 -3.71
CA ARG A 560 3.53 -39.33 -3.20
C ARG A 560 3.19 -40.31 -4.35
N PRO A 561 2.39 -39.94 -5.37
CA PRO A 561 2.15 -40.80 -6.52
C PRO A 561 3.42 -41.13 -7.31
N ALA A 562 4.35 -40.18 -7.46
CA ALA A 562 5.62 -40.41 -8.13
C ALA A 562 6.51 -41.38 -7.34
N TYR A 563 6.60 -41.24 -6.02
CA TYR A 563 7.32 -42.19 -5.17
C TYR A 563 6.78 -43.62 -5.30
N GLY A 564 5.45 -43.78 -5.30
CA GLY A 564 4.82 -45.10 -5.50
C GLY A 564 5.26 -45.76 -6.81
N ASP A 565 5.31 -45.01 -7.92
CA ASP A 565 5.77 -45.54 -9.21
C ASP A 565 7.27 -45.86 -9.22
N VAL A 566 8.10 -45.04 -8.56
CA VAL A 566 9.54 -45.33 -8.39
C VAL A 566 9.74 -46.62 -7.60
N LEU A 567 9.02 -46.80 -6.50
CA LEU A 567 9.12 -47.99 -5.66
C LEU A 567 8.64 -49.24 -6.39
N ARG A 568 7.58 -49.13 -7.20
CA ARG A 568 7.12 -50.21 -8.08
C ARG A 568 8.27 -50.67 -8.98
N ASN A 569 8.89 -49.74 -9.72
CA ASN A 569 9.95 -50.07 -10.68
C ASN A 569 11.21 -50.67 -10.05
N LEU A 570 11.48 -50.39 -8.77
CA LEU A 570 12.67 -50.89 -8.07
C LEU A 570 12.45 -52.25 -7.38
N ILE A 571 11.20 -52.63 -7.12
CA ILE A 571 10.84 -53.81 -6.31
C ILE A 571 10.17 -54.91 -7.14
N THR A 572 9.38 -54.56 -8.16
CA THR A 572 8.77 -55.57 -9.04
C THR A 572 9.70 -55.88 -10.22
N GLU A 573 10.04 -57.15 -10.41
CA GLU A 573 10.95 -57.64 -11.47
C GLU A 573 10.28 -57.84 -12.86
N ASP A 574 9.08 -57.27 -13.08
CA ASP A 574 8.33 -57.37 -14.35
C ASP A 574 8.50 -56.15 -15.25
#